data_AF-A0A7Y5RQ60-F1
#
_entry.id   AF-A0A7Y5RQ60-F1
#
_cell.length_a   1.000
_cell.length_b   1.000
_cell.length_c   1.000
_cell.angle_alpha   90.00
_cell.angle_beta   90.00
_cell.angle_gamma   90.00
#
_symmetry.space_group_name_H-M   'P 1'
#
loop_
_entity.id
_entity.type
_entity.pdbx_description
1 polymer ?
#
loop_
_entity_poly.entity_id
_entity_poly.type
_entity_poly.pdbx_seq_one_letter_code
_entity_poly.pdbx_strand_id
1 'polypeptide(L)'
;MTFRNRMASRAFTLIELMVVIGILSILVGVLAIAVFDVFGKSKEAETDLTIKTLDSGLKRFNDHMKFFPPGNLYKLTSGYMATGTVIMDPNSTNTGIETLVMALRSQSIEGGRKIDNEFLQTYQSNVDNDAIQENFANVEGALKLFEIRDGWGHPLIYVNLDEARNDPLMLATPMAVTNAEGAIQQIDLNKLLEYIVDPETKISAARSWCIWSLGEDGINQYGRGDDVTSWPKIDADLPEEPAEEE
;
A
#
# COMPACT_ATOMS: atom_id res chain seq x y z
N MET A 1 -68.14 43.17 -16.76
CA MET A 1 -68.20 41.80 -17.32
C MET A 1 -66.77 41.27 -17.37
N THR A 2 -66.36 40.46 -16.40
CA THR A 2 -64.97 40.01 -16.22
C THR A 2 -64.93 38.49 -16.33
N PHE A 3 -64.34 37.97 -17.43
CA PHE A 3 -64.14 36.54 -17.63
C PHE A 3 -63.00 36.06 -16.74
N ARG A 4 -63.34 35.28 -15.70
CA ARG A 4 -62.37 34.58 -14.85
C ARG A 4 -61.81 33.40 -15.65
N ASN A 5 -60.57 33.56 -16.12
CA ASN A 5 -59.81 32.50 -16.77
C ASN A 5 -59.53 31.40 -15.74
N ARG A 6 -60.26 30.27 -15.80
CA ARG A 6 -59.92 29.10 -14.99
C ARG A 6 -58.70 28.45 -15.64
N MET A 7 -57.51 28.75 -15.11
CA MET A 7 -56.36 27.89 -15.31
C MET A 7 -56.70 26.53 -14.70
N ALA A 8 -56.97 25.55 -15.55
CA ALA A 8 -57.14 24.17 -15.13
C ALA A 8 -55.78 23.67 -14.62
N SER A 9 -55.60 23.65 -13.30
CA SER A 9 -54.52 22.90 -12.67
C SER A 9 -54.79 21.43 -12.93
N ARG A 10 -54.08 20.83 -13.88
CA ARG A 10 -54.10 19.38 -14.10
C ARG A 10 -53.51 18.73 -12.86
N ALA A 11 -54.34 18.03 -12.10
CA ALA A 11 -53.88 17.20 -10.99
C ALA A 11 -53.17 15.97 -11.57
N PHE A 12 -51.95 15.72 -11.11
CA PHE A 12 -51.17 14.54 -11.48
C PHE A 12 -51.87 13.26 -10.99
N THR A 13 -51.84 12.23 -11.81
CA THR A 13 -52.41 10.92 -11.44
C THR A 13 -51.45 10.14 -10.55
N LEU A 14 -52.00 9.28 -9.69
CA LEU A 14 -51.19 8.38 -8.86
C LEU A 14 -50.33 7.44 -9.73
N ILE A 15 -50.85 7.04 -10.89
CA ILE A 15 -50.13 6.23 -11.88
C ILE A 15 -48.93 6.99 -12.46
N GLU A 16 -49.06 8.26 -12.82
CA GLU A 16 -47.91 9.06 -13.27
C GLU A 16 -46.82 9.13 -12.21
N LEU A 17 -47.19 9.35 -10.95
CA LEU A 17 -46.21 9.35 -9.85
C LEU A 17 -45.53 7.98 -9.72
N MET A 18 -46.27 6.88 -9.81
CA MET A 18 -45.73 5.51 -9.74
C MET A 18 -44.77 5.20 -10.89
N VAL A 19 -45.11 5.62 -12.11
CA VAL A 19 -44.24 5.43 -13.28
C VAL A 19 -42.95 6.24 -13.11
N VAL A 20 -43.04 7.48 -12.63
CA VAL A 20 -41.87 8.34 -12.40
C VAL A 20 -40.94 7.74 -11.36
N ILE A 21 -41.45 7.33 -10.19
CA ILE A 21 -40.60 6.70 -9.16
C ILE A 21 -40.05 5.35 -9.64
N GLY A 22 -40.79 4.59 -10.47
CA GLY A 22 -40.31 3.35 -11.07
C GLY A 22 -39.12 3.59 -12.00
N ILE A 23 -39.23 4.57 -12.90
CA ILE A 23 -38.14 4.97 -13.80
C ILE A 23 -36.94 5.51 -12.99
N LEU A 24 -37.18 6.35 -11.98
CA LEU A 24 -36.11 6.87 -11.11
C LEU A 24 -35.39 5.74 -10.36
N SER A 25 -36.11 4.74 -9.87
CA SER A 25 -35.53 3.62 -9.15
C SER A 25 -34.61 2.78 -10.06
N ILE A 26 -35.01 2.55 -11.30
CA ILE A 26 -34.19 1.87 -12.31
C ILE A 26 -32.93 2.69 -12.63
N LEU A 27 -33.08 3.99 -12.86
CA LEU A 27 -31.96 4.90 -13.13
C LEU A 27 -30.96 4.93 -11.97
N VAL A 28 -31.45 5.06 -10.73
CA VAL A 28 -30.60 5.06 -9.53
C VAL A 28 -29.89 3.72 -9.37
N GLY A 29 -30.56 2.59 -9.62
CA GLY A 29 -29.94 1.27 -9.56
C GLY A 29 -28.78 1.10 -10.54
N VAL A 30 -28.96 1.51 -11.79
CA VAL A 30 -27.89 1.46 -12.81
C VAL A 30 -26.75 2.42 -12.47
N LEU A 31 -27.07 3.63 -12.01
CA LEU A 31 -26.07 4.63 -11.62
C LEU A 31 -25.20 4.13 -10.45
N ALA A 32 -25.82 3.50 -9.44
CA ALA A 32 -25.10 3.00 -8.27
C ALA A 32 -23.99 2.01 -8.65
N ILE A 33 -24.28 1.04 -9.52
CA ILE A 33 -23.30 0.03 -9.98
C ILE A 33 -22.11 0.71 -10.66
N ALA A 34 -22.37 1.65 -11.57
CA ALA A 34 -21.31 2.36 -12.29
C ALA A 34 -20.44 3.23 -11.37
N VAL A 35 -21.03 3.84 -10.35
CA VAL A 35 -20.31 4.69 -9.39
C VAL A 35 -19.36 3.87 -8.52
N PHE A 36 -19.77 2.68 -8.05
CA PHE A 36 -18.90 1.83 -7.22
C PHE A 36 -17.65 1.34 -7.97
N ASP A 37 -17.77 0.93 -9.25
CA ASP A 37 -16.63 0.50 -10.07
C ASP A 37 -15.62 1.64 -10.31
N VAL A 38 -16.10 2.88 -10.48
CA VAL A 38 -15.22 4.05 -10.65
C VAL A 38 -14.46 4.37 -9.37
N PHE A 39 -15.08 4.22 -8.20
CA PHE A 39 -14.37 4.44 -6.93
C PHE A 39 -13.27 3.40 -6.68
N GLY A 40 -13.50 2.12 -7.00
CA GLY A 40 -12.48 1.08 -6.90
C GLY A 40 -11.25 1.41 -7.76
N LYS A 41 -11.46 1.76 -9.03
CA LYS A 41 -10.39 2.16 -9.96
C LYS A 41 -9.64 3.42 -9.51
N SER A 42 -10.34 4.37 -8.88
CA SER A 42 -9.71 5.57 -8.32
C SER A 42 -8.77 5.22 -7.17
N LYS A 43 -9.16 4.29 -6.30
CA LYS A 43 -8.33 3.82 -5.18
C LYS A 43 -7.13 3.02 -5.65
N GLU A 44 -7.31 2.18 -6.67
CA GLU A 44 -6.20 1.45 -7.31
C GLU A 44 -5.18 2.42 -7.91
N ALA A 45 -5.64 3.42 -8.66
CA ALA A 45 -4.77 4.44 -9.26
C ALA A 45 -4.06 5.31 -8.20
N GLU A 46 -4.76 5.68 -7.13
CA GLU A 46 -4.15 6.37 -5.99
C GLU A 46 -3.06 5.52 -5.33
N THR A 47 -3.34 4.24 -5.11
CA THR A 47 -2.39 3.29 -4.51
C THR A 47 -1.15 3.12 -5.39
N ASP A 48 -1.32 2.98 -6.70
CA ASP A 48 -0.22 2.90 -7.67
C ASP A 48 0.67 4.16 -7.63
N LEU A 49 0.08 5.35 -7.53
CA LEU A 49 0.83 6.61 -7.38
C LEU A 49 1.59 6.68 -6.04
N THR A 50 0.97 6.24 -4.95
CA THR A 50 1.60 6.16 -3.63
C THR A 50 2.81 5.23 -3.67
N ILE A 51 2.65 4.03 -4.26
CA ILE A 51 3.74 3.07 -4.43
C ILE A 51 4.87 3.65 -5.29
N LYS A 52 4.55 4.30 -6.42
CA LYS A 52 5.55 4.95 -7.30
C LYS A 52 6.32 6.07 -6.59
N THR A 53 5.66 6.80 -5.71
CA THR A 53 6.28 7.84 -4.88
C THR A 53 7.29 7.23 -3.91
N LEU A 54 6.90 6.15 -3.22
CA LEU A 54 7.78 5.40 -2.33
C LEU A 54 8.95 4.76 -3.08
N ASP A 55 8.69 4.15 -4.25
CA ASP A 55 9.70 3.55 -5.12
C ASP A 55 10.77 4.57 -5.55
N SER A 56 10.33 5.77 -5.93
CA SER A 56 11.22 6.89 -6.24
C SER A 56 12.01 7.35 -5.01
N GLY A 57 11.40 7.37 -3.83
CA GLY A 57 12.05 7.66 -2.56
C GLY A 57 13.14 6.65 -2.21
N LEU A 58 12.87 5.36 -2.40
CA LEU A 58 13.80 4.25 -2.20
C LEU A 58 15.01 4.32 -3.13
N LYS A 59 14.79 4.58 -4.42
CA LYS A 59 15.89 4.79 -5.39
C LYS A 59 16.82 5.92 -4.93
N ARG A 60 16.26 7.05 -4.53
CA ARG A 60 17.02 8.21 -4.02
C ARG A 60 17.69 7.94 -2.66
N PHE A 61 17.09 7.08 -1.83
CA PHE A 61 17.72 6.62 -0.58
C PHE A 61 18.96 5.79 -0.90
N ASN A 62 18.83 4.81 -1.80
CA ASN A 62 19.91 3.94 -2.24
C ASN A 62 21.03 4.73 -2.95
N ASP A 63 20.71 5.76 -3.73
CA ASP A 63 21.72 6.62 -4.35
C ASP A 63 22.68 7.23 -3.32
N HIS A 64 22.20 7.53 -2.11
CA HIS A 64 22.99 8.09 -1.01
C HIS A 64 23.60 7.00 -0.14
N MET A 65 22.81 6.02 0.28
CA MET A 65 23.19 5.04 1.29
C MET A 65 23.88 3.80 0.72
N LYS A 66 23.68 3.51 -0.57
CA LYS A 66 24.14 2.29 -1.27
C LYS A 66 23.52 0.99 -0.77
N PHE A 67 22.42 1.10 -0.02
CA PHE A 67 21.55 0.01 0.40
C PHE A 67 20.12 0.55 0.54
N PHE A 68 19.15 -0.36 0.57
CA PHE A 68 17.74 -0.03 0.86
C PHE A 68 17.46 -0.09 2.37
N PRO A 69 16.46 0.65 2.87
CA PRO A 69 16.02 0.54 4.26
C PRO A 69 15.79 -0.93 4.68
N PRO A 70 16.18 -1.34 5.89
CA PRO A 70 15.95 -2.70 6.34
C PRO A 70 14.48 -2.95 6.68
N GLY A 71 14.14 -4.23 6.93
CA GLY A 71 12.80 -4.66 7.30
C GLY A 71 12.41 -4.45 8.77
N ASN A 72 13.32 -3.97 9.64
CA ASN A 72 13.03 -3.74 11.06
C ASN A 72 13.90 -2.64 11.70
N LEU A 73 13.43 -2.10 12.83
CA LEU A 73 14.10 -1.00 13.53
C LEU A 73 15.43 -1.41 14.15
N TYR A 74 15.56 -2.66 14.59
CA TYR A 74 16.82 -3.17 15.13
C TYR A 74 17.94 -3.04 14.10
N LYS A 75 17.75 -3.52 12.88
CA LYS A 75 18.75 -3.43 11.81
C LYS A 75 18.97 -1.98 11.38
N LEU A 76 17.92 -1.16 11.32
CA LEU A 76 18.03 0.25 10.98
C LEU A 76 18.98 0.97 11.95
N THR A 77 18.81 0.74 13.25
CA THR A 77 19.53 1.46 14.31
C THR A 77 20.90 0.87 14.66
N SER A 78 21.01 -0.47 14.71
CA SER A 78 22.25 -1.16 15.10
C SER A 78 23.25 -1.32 13.96
N GLY A 79 22.77 -1.42 12.71
CA GLY A 79 23.61 -1.65 11.54
C GLY A 79 23.78 -0.37 10.72
N TYR A 80 22.70 0.05 10.07
CA TYR A 80 22.76 0.99 8.95
C TYR A 80 22.95 2.45 9.35
N MET A 81 22.46 2.86 10.53
CA MET A 81 22.55 4.24 11.00
C MET A 81 23.68 4.50 12.00
N ALA A 82 24.23 3.46 12.64
CA ALA A 82 25.19 3.57 13.74
C ALA A 82 24.86 4.72 14.71
N THR A 83 23.58 4.86 15.10
CA THR A 83 23.10 5.98 15.93
C THR A 83 23.66 5.97 17.35
N GLY A 84 24.32 4.88 17.77
CA GLY A 84 24.74 4.63 19.15
C GLY A 84 23.58 4.17 20.05
N THR A 85 22.34 4.22 19.57
CA THR A 85 21.13 3.76 20.26
C THR A 85 20.52 2.62 19.47
N VAL A 86 20.41 1.44 20.07
CA VAL A 86 19.72 0.29 19.47
C VAL A 86 18.26 0.32 19.89
N ILE A 87 17.36 0.27 18.91
CA ILE A 87 15.92 0.25 19.14
C ILE A 87 15.36 -1.05 18.60
N MET A 88 14.55 -1.72 19.41
CA MET A 88 13.80 -2.90 19.02
C MET A 88 12.41 -2.47 18.56
N ASP A 89 11.86 -3.22 17.61
CA ASP A 89 10.46 -3.08 17.22
C ASP A 89 9.54 -3.38 18.43
N PRO A 90 8.50 -2.56 18.66
CA PRO A 90 7.56 -2.81 19.76
C PRO A 90 6.81 -4.13 19.60
N ASN A 91 6.62 -4.58 18.36
CA ASN A 91 5.97 -5.84 18.00
C ASN A 91 6.56 -6.40 16.67
N SER A 92 5.91 -7.39 16.05
CA SER A 92 6.39 -8.04 14.79
C SER A 92 5.42 -7.88 13.62
N THR A 93 4.41 -7.02 13.76
CA THR A 93 3.39 -6.67 12.77
C THR A 93 3.80 -5.39 12.06
N ASN A 94 3.60 -5.27 10.75
CA ASN A 94 3.86 -4.06 9.95
C ASN A 94 5.30 -3.47 10.01
N THR A 95 6.21 -4.10 10.75
CA THR A 95 7.61 -3.68 10.97
C THR A 95 8.34 -3.18 9.72
N GLY A 96 8.18 -3.87 8.59
CA GLY A 96 8.79 -3.46 7.32
C GLY A 96 8.36 -2.06 6.87
N ILE A 97 7.06 -1.78 6.81
CA ILE A 97 6.55 -0.49 6.33
C ILE A 97 6.82 0.63 7.33
N GLU A 98 6.74 0.35 8.62
CA GLU A 98 7.09 1.30 9.69
C GLU A 98 8.56 1.72 9.61
N THR A 99 9.45 0.74 9.43
CA THR A 99 10.88 0.96 9.27
C THR A 99 11.18 1.75 8.00
N LEU A 100 10.48 1.46 6.90
CA LEU A 100 10.57 2.24 5.66
C LEU A 100 10.19 3.70 5.89
N VAL A 101 9.05 3.96 6.53
CA VAL A 101 8.57 5.31 6.83
C VAL A 101 9.58 6.05 7.69
N MET A 102 10.10 5.40 8.74
CA MET A 102 11.15 5.97 9.59
C MET A 102 12.41 6.31 8.82
N ALA A 103 12.90 5.41 7.96
CA ALA A 103 14.09 5.62 7.17
C ALA A 103 13.93 6.79 6.19
N LEU A 104 12.82 6.84 5.45
CA LEU A 104 12.58 7.85 4.42
C LEU A 104 12.25 9.24 4.98
N ARG A 105 11.73 9.33 6.21
CA ARG A 105 11.42 10.62 6.87
C ARG A 105 12.51 11.12 7.80
N SER A 106 13.47 10.27 8.19
CA SER A 106 14.49 10.63 9.16
C SER A 106 15.27 11.87 8.72
N GLN A 107 15.48 12.79 9.67
CA GLN A 107 16.37 13.93 9.46
C GLN A 107 17.83 13.60 9.76
N SER A 108 18.08 12.53 10.53
CA SER A 108 19.41 12.10 10.93
C SER A 108 20.09 11.20 9.90
N ILE A 109 19.34 10.57 8.99
CA ILE A 109 19.88 9.70 7.93
C ILE A 109 20.19 10.55 6.70
N GLU A 110 21.39 10.40 6.13
CA GLU A 110 21.80 11.08 4.88
C GLU A 110 20.88 10.73 3.70
N GLY A 111 20.45 9.47 3.61
CA GLY A 111 19.44 8.99 2.68
C GLY A 111 18.00 9.33 3.05
N GLY A 112 17.73 9.96 4.19
CA GLY A 112 16.37 10.32 4.62
C GLY A 112 15.79 11.54 3.88
N ARG A 113 14.69 12.07 4.41
CA ARG A 113 13.94 13.22 3.86
C ARG A 113 13.56 13.04 2.38
N LYS A 114 13.18 11.82 1.99
CA LYS A 114 12.79 11.48 0.61
C LYS A 114 11.29 11.54 0.38
N ILE A 115 10.52 11.66 1.45
CA ILE A 115 9.08 11.88 1.46
C ILE A 115 8.83 13.20 2.18
N ASP A 116 7.92 14.01 1.64
CA ASP A 116 7.53 15.29 2.25
C ASP A 116 6.42 15.12 3.31
N ASN A 117 6.22 16.18 4.09
CA ASN A 117 5.22 16.17 5.16
C ASN A 117 3.78 16.17 4.62
N GLU A 118 3.54 16.58 3.37
CA GLU A 118 2.20 16.58 2.76
C GLU A 118 1.77 15.16 2.45
N PHE A 119 2.64 14.39 1.80
CA PHE A 119 2.44 12.96 1.56
C PHE A 119 2.17 12.21 2.86
N LEU A 120 2.99 12.45 3.89
CA LEU A 120 2.82 11.79 5.18
C LEU A 120 1.48 12.14 5.83
N GLN A 121 1.05 13.41 5.81
CA GLN A 121 -0.24 13.79 6.37
C GLN A 121 -1.43 13.13 5.67
N THR A 122 -1.33 12.90 4.36
CA THR A 122 -2.38 12.28 3.58
C THR A 122 -2.45 10.76 3.80
N TYR A 123 -1.31 10.08 3.76
CA TYR A 123 -1.30 8.61 3.67
C TYR A 123 -0.92 7.88 4.96
N GLN A 124 -0.35 8.57 5.96
CA GLN A 124 0.10 7.89 7.17
C GLN A 124 -1.07 7.56 8.11
N SER A 125 -0.96 6.40 8.75
CA SER A 125 -1.77 6.01 9.90
C SER A 125 -0.89 5.27 10.88
N ASN A 126 -1.35 5.13 12.12
CA ASN A 126 -0.78 4.17 13.04
C ASN A 126 -1.90 3.16 13.33
N VAL A 127 -1.93 2.08 12.55
CA VAL A 127 -3.05 1.14 12.53
C VAL A 127 -3.08 0.28 13.79
N ASP A 128 -1.91 -0.11 14.30
CA ASP A 128 -1.79 -0.97 15.48
C ASP A 128 -1.55 -0.20 16.81
N ASN A 129 -1.49 1.13 16.75
CA ASN A 129 -1.27 2.08 17.85
C ASN A 129 0.06 1.92 18.59
N ASP A 130 1.10 1.51 17.90
CA ASP A 130 2.40 1.28 18.51
C ASP A 130 3.31 2.52 18.55
N ALA A 131 4.39 2.44 19.31
CA ALA A 131 5.35 3.52 19.46
C ALA A 131 6.70 3.06 19.99
N ILE A 132 7.77 3.73 19.56
CA ILE A 132 9.09 3.67 20.16
C ILE A 132 9.20 4.60 21.37
N GLN A 133 10.16 4.34 22.24
CA GLN A 133 10.37 5.12 23.47
C GLN A 133 11.39 6.26 23.30
N GLU A 134 12.22 6.20 22.27
CA GLU A 134 13.30 7.15 22.03
C GLU A 134 13.26 7.70 20.59
N ASN A 135 13.36 9.02 20.44
CA ASN A 135 13.41 9.68 19.14
C ASN A 135 14.84 9.64 18.56
N PHE A 136 15.22 8.51 17.95
CA PHE A 136 16.54 8.34 17.35
C PHE A 136 16.68 8.99 15.96
N ALA A 137 15.58 9.09 15.22
CA ALA A 137 15.60 9.50 13.82
C ALA A 137 15.42 11.03 13.63
N ASN A 138 15.34 11.79 14.74
CA ASN A 138 15.01 13.22 14.79
C ASN A 138 13.79 13.54 13.91
N VAL A 139 12.71 12.81 14.17
CA VAL A 139 11.48 12.88 13.39
C VAL A 139 10.46 13.74 14.14
N GLU A 140 9.68 14.56 13.44
CA GLU A 140 8.62 15.36 14.06
C GLU A 140 7.40 14.47 14.39
N GLY A 141 6.89 14.48 15.65
CA GLY A 141 5.83 13.55 16.12
C GLY A 141 6.33 12.16 16.57
N ALA A 142 7.62 12.08 16.88
CA ALA A 142 8.57 10.97 16.70
C ALA A 142 8.39 9.60 17.36
N LEU A 143 7.41 9.39 18.22
CA LEU A 143 7.34 8.12 18.95
C LEU A 143 6.43 7.12 18.25
N LYS A 144 5.42 7.57 17.51
CA LYS A 144 4.53 6.66 16.80
C LYS A 144 5.24 6.06 15.60
N LEU A 145 5.15 4.74 15.44
CA LEU A 145 5.44 4.12 14.16
C LEU A 145 4.19 4.30 13.30
N PHE A 146 4.42 4.61 12.03
CA PHE A 146 3.35 4.92 11.11
C PHE A 146 3.51 4.05 9.89
N GLU A 147 2.40 3.52 9.40
CA GLU A 147 2.30 2.86 8.10
C GLU A 147 1.81 3.85 7.04
N ILE A 148 2.25 3.65 5.81
CA ILE A 148 1.61 4.26 4.64
C ILE A 148 0.46 3.36 4.22
N ARG A 149 -0.74 3.93 4.05
CA ARG A 149 -1.91 3.17 3.62
C ARG A 149 -2.16 3.27 2.12
N ASP A 150 -2.78 2.24 1.57
CA ASP A 150 -3.36 2.25 0.23
C ASP A 150 -4.73 2.99 0.18
N GLY A 151 -5.34 3.05 -1.00
CA GLY A 151 -6.63 3.71 -1.23
C GLY A 151 -7.82 3.05 -0.52
N TRP A 152 -7.66 1.83 -0.01
CA TRP A 152 -8.67 1.13 0.81
C TRP A 152 -8.42 1.27 2.31
N GLY A 153 -7.24 1.77 2.70
CA GLY A 153 -6.85 1.99 4.09
C GLY A 153 -5.99 0.87 4.66
N HIS A 154 -5.59 -0.11 3.85
CA HIS A 154 -4.68 -1.17 4.28
C HIS A 154 -3.25 -0.62 4.35
N PRO A 155 -2.47 -0.95 5.40
CA PRO A 155 -1.02 -0.75 5.39
C PRO A 155 -0.39 -1.35 4.12
N LEU A 156 0.44 -0.56 3.45
CA LEU A 156 1.33 -1.08 2.42
C LEU A 156 2.36 -2.00 3.07
N ILE A 157 2.81 -3.00 2.32
CA ILE A 157 3.79 -3.97 2.79
C ILE A 157 5.11 -3.64 2.14
N TYR A 158 6.19 -3.62 2.91
CA TYR A 158 7.56 -3.40 2.43
C TYR A 158 8.46 -4.56 2.82
N VAL A 159 9.26 -5.04 1.86
CA VAL A 159 10.33 -6.00 2.10
C VAL A 159 11.60 -5.56 1.38
N ASN A 160 12.70 -5.59 2.10
CA ASN A 160 14.05 -5.51 1.54
C ASN A 160 14.46 -6.91 1.07
N LEU A 161 14.53 -7.13 -0.24
CA LEU A 161 14.79 -8.44 -0.82
C LEU A 161 16.26 -8.82 -0.77
N ASP A 162 17.17 -7.84 -0.80
CA ASP A 162 18.60 -8.08 -0.60
C ASP A 162 18.84 -8.60 0.82
N GLU A 163 18.16 -8.01 1.81
CA GLU A 163 18.18 -8.48 3.19
C GLU A 163 17.58 -9.88 3.31
N ALA A 164 16.36 -10.09 2.80
CA ALA A 164 15.68 -11.38 2.89
C ALA A 164 16.50 -12.51 2.29
N ARG A 165 17.08 -12.33 1.10
CA ARG A 165 17.89 -13.37 0.44
C ARG A 165 19.18 -13.72 1.18
N ASN A 166 19.74 -12.76 1.94
CA ASN A 166 20.97 -12.95 2.70
C ASN A 166 20.73 -13.41 4.15
N ASP A 167 19.47 -13.47 4.61
CA ASP A 167 19.09 -13.84 5.97
C ASP A 167 18.12 -15.05 5.96
N PRO A 168 18.63 -16.28 6.12
CA PRO A 168 17.79 -17.49 6.11
C PRO A 168 16.71 -17.51 7.19
N LEU A 169 16.92 -16.80 8.30
CA LEU A 169 15.92 -16.73 9.37
C LEU A 169 14.74 -15.85 8.95
N MET A 170 15.01 -14.78 8.19
CA MET A 170 13.98 -13.92 7.63
C MET A 170 13.12 -14.68 6.61
N LEU A 171 13.72 -15.49 5.74
CA LEU A 171 12.98 -16.34 4.81
C LEU A 171 12.17 -17.45 5.48
N ALA A 172 12.66 -17.98 6.61
CA ALA A 172 12.00 -19.06 7.34
C ALA A 172 10.88 -18.56 8.28
N THR A 173 10.82 -17.26 8.56
CA THR A 173 9.87 -16.68 9.52
C THR A 173 8.83 -15.85 8.78
N PRO A 174 7.54 -16.22 8.82
CA PRO A 174 6.50 -15.41 8.22
C PRO A 174 6.45 -14.01 8.84
N MET A 175 6.24 -13.02 7.99
CA MET A 175 6.01 -11.64 8.44
C MET A 175 4.53 -11.45 8.76
N ALA A 176 4.22 -10.73 9.84
CA ALA A 176 2.85 -10.36 10.17
C ALA A 176 2.51 -8.98 9.60
N VAL A 177 1.36 -8.85 8.95
CA VAL A 177 0.80 -7.58 8.49
C VAL A 177 -0.65 -7.47 8.88
N THR A 178 -1.18 -6.26 8.96
CA THR A 178 -2.61 -6.04 9.20
C THR A 178 -3.31 -5.46 7.99
N ASN A 179 -4.61 -5.71 7.89
CA ASN A 179 -5.50 -4.94 7.03
C ASN A 179 -6.09 -3.74 7.81
N ALA A 180 -7.05 -3.03 7.21
CA ALA A 180 -7.63 -1.80 7.73
C ALA A 180 -8.51 -2.06 8.96
N GLU A 181 -9.07 -3.27 9.06
CA GLU A 181 -9.83 -3.75 10.21
C GLU A 181 -8.92 -4.28 11.33
N GLY A 182 -7.60 -4.31 11.14
CA GLY A 182 -6.63 -4.83 12.10
C GLY A 182 -6.53 -6.37 12.10
N ALA A 183 -7.09 -7.06 11.10
CA ALA A 183 -6.94 -8.49 10.95
C ALA A 183 -5.52 -8.84 10.51
N ILE A 184 -4.87 -9.75 11.24
CA ILE A 184 -3.47 -10.14 11.00
C ILE A 184 -3.40 -11.21 9.91
N GLN A 185 -2.50 -11.02 8.97
CA GLN A 185 -2.13 -11.97 7.91
C GLN A 185 -0.65 -12.31 7.99
N GLN A 186 -0.33 -13.58 7.72
CA GLN A 186 1.04 -14.08 7.69
C GLN A 186 1.53 -14.15 6.24
N ILE A 187 2.69 -13.56 5.98
CA ILE A 187 3.31 -13.50 4.66
C ILE A 187 4.51 -14.43 4.65
N ASP A 188 4.48 -15.43 3.78
CA ASP A 188 5.62 -16.30 3.51
C ASP A 188 6.52 -15.66 2.44
N LEU A 189 7.73 -15.29 2.82
CA LEU A 189 8.67 -14.66 1.90
C LEU A 189 9.17 -15.60 0.81
N ASN A 190 9.25 -16.92 1.05
CA ASN A 190 9.62 -17.85 -0.04
C ASN A 190 8.55 -17.84 -1.12
N LYS A 191 7.28 -17.85 -0.71
CA LYS A 191 6.15 -17.74 -1.63
C LYS A 191 6.14 -16.41 -2.38
N LEU A 192 6.50 -15.30 -1.73
CA LEU A 192 6.65 -14.00 -2.40
C LEU A 192 7.72 -14.05 -3.50
N LEU A 193 8.87 -14.68 -3.22
CA LEU A 193 9.99 -14.76 -4.17
C LEU A 193 9.64 -15.47 -5.49
N GLU A 194 8.62 -16.34 -5.49
CA GLU A 194 8.10 -17.03 -6.68
C GLU A 194 7.38 -16.09 -7.66
N TYR A 195 6.83 -14.96 -7.20
CA TYR A 195 5.97 -14.07 -8.01
C TYR A 195 6.59 -12.73 -8.37
N ILE A 196 7.75 -12.41 -7.79
CA ILE A 196 8.42 -11.13 -8.04
C ILE A 196 9.34 -11.21 -9.25
N VAL A 197 9.33 -10.15 -10.05
CA VAL A 197 10.29 -9.93 -11.13
C VAL A 197 10.73 -8.48 -11.16
N ASP A 198 11.96 -8.24 -11.58
CA ASP A 198 12.41 -6.88 -11.85
C ASP A 198 11.66 -6.27 -13.06
N PRO A 199 11.18 -5.02 -12.98
CA PRO A 199 10.41 -4.39 -14.06
C PRO A 199 11.18 -4.31 -15.39
N GLU A 200 12.49 -4.11 -15.34
CA GLU A 200 13.33 -3.88 -16.51
C GLU A 200 13.87 -5.19 -17.07
N THR A 201 14.46 -6.02 -16.22
CA THR A 201 15.16 -7.25 -16.61
C THR A 201 14.26 -8.49 -16.61
N LYS A 202 13.09 -8.41 -15.96
CA LYS A 202 12.18 -9.55 -15.72
C LYS A 202 12.79 -10.70 -14.90
N ILE A 203 13.92 -10.46 -14.24
CA ILE A 203 14.62 -11.45 -13.42
C ILE A 203 14.31 -11.17 -11.94
N SER A 204 13.81 -12.18 -11.21
CA SER A 204 13.50 -12.05 -9.76
C SER A 204 14.72 -11.56 -8.96
N ALA A 205 15.88 -12.19 -9.19
CA ALA A 205 17.13 -11.89 -8.47
C ALA A 205 17.67 -10.47 -8.70
N ALA A 206 17.24 -9.76 -9.76
CA ALA A 206 17.68 -8.40 -10.05
C ALA A 206 16.95 -7.34 -9.23
N ARG A 207 15.84 -7.69 -8.56
CA ARG A 207 15.03 -6.76 -7.79
C ARG A 207 15.45 -6.73 -6.32
N SER A 208 15.78 -5.55 -5.79
CA SER A 208 16.31 -5.39 -4.42
C SER A 208 15.28 -5.07 -3.34
N TRP A 209 14.08 -4.60 -3.71
CA TRP A 209 12.99 -4.32 -2.77
C TRP A 209 11.62 -4.61 -3.38
N CYS A 210 10.60 -4.72 -2.54
CA CYS A 210 9.22 -4.76 -3.00
C CYS A 210 8.29 -4.02 -2.05
N ILE A 211 7.36 -3.28 -2.64
CA ILE A 211 6.20 -2.66 -1.99
C ILE A 211 4.93 -3.14 -2.68
N TRP A 212 3.91 -3.50 -1.90
CA TRP A 212 2.58 -3.81 -2.43
C TRP A 212 1.44 -3.51 -1.45
N SER A 213 0.22 -3.47 -2.00
CA SER A 213 -1.06 -3.31 -1.31
C SER A 213 -1.82 -4.63 -1.27
N LEU A 214 -2.68 -4.78 -0.27
CA LEU A 214 -3.62 -5.90 -0.10
C LEU A 214 -4.90 -5.78 -0.97
N GLY A 215 -4.94 -4.80 -1.88
CA GLY A 215 -6.08 -4.60 -2.77
C GLY A 215 -7.37 -4.14 -2.07
N GLU A 216 -8.48 -4.33 -2.76
CA GLU A 216 -9.83 -4.02 -2.29
C GLU A 216 -10.34 -5.04 -1.28
N ASP A 217 -10.00 -6.32 -1.45
CA ASP A 217 -10.46 -7.40 -0.59
C ASP A 217 -9.68 -7.47 0.75
N GLY A 218 -8.53 -6.81 0.82
CA GLY A 218 -7.68 -6.76 2.00
C GLY A 218 -6.98 -8.07 2.30
N ILE A 219 -6.80 -8.94 1.29
CA ILE A 219 -6.19 -10.26 1.41
C ILE A 219 -4.86 -10.28 0.64
N ASN A 220 -3.79 -10.76 1.27
CA ASN A 220 -2.50 -10.86 0.59
C ASN A 220 -2.53 -11.96 -0.49
N GLN A 221 -2.38 -11.57 -1.74
CA GLN A 221 -2.30 -12.47 -2.89
C GLN A 221 -0.91 -12.48 -3.54
N TYR A 222 0.11 -11.96 -2.83
CA TYR A 222 1.50 -11.92 -3.28
C TYR A 222 1.68 -11.18 -4.61
N GLY A 223 0.90 -10.12 -4.81
CA GLY A 223 0.91 -9.31 -6.03
C GLY A 223 -0.02 -9.79 -7.13
N ARG A 224 -0.90 -10.76 -6.84
CA ARG A 224 -1.92 -11.26 -7.78
C ARG A 224 -3.29 -10.67 -7.44
N GLY A 225 -4.30 -11.02 -8.26
CA GLY A 225 -5.65 -10.49 -8.14
C GLY A 225 -5.68 -8.97 -8.12
N ASP A 226 -6.25 -8.40 -7.07
CA ASP A 226 -6.43 -6.96 -6.85
C ASP A 226 -5.27 -6.29 -6.08
N ASP A 227 -4.24 -7.03 -5.66
CA ASP A 227 -3.03 -6.44 -5.08
C ASP A 227 -2.41 -5.43 -6.06
N VAL A 228 -2.00 -4.26 -5.57
CA VAL A 228 -1.25 -3.27 -6.37
C VAL A 228 0.22 -3.35 -6.01
N THR A 229 1.10 -3.49 -6.99
CA THR A 229 2.50 -3.86 -6.79
C THR A 229 3.49 -2.88 -7.40
N SER A 230 4.67 -2.79 -6.78
CA SER A 230 5.83 -2.07 -7.34
C SER A 230 6.58 -2.84 -8.44
N TRP A 231 6.18 -4.09 -8.72
CA TRP A 231 6.70 -4.94 -9.78
C TRP A 231 5.59 -5.32 -10.77
N PRO A 232 5.92 -5.69 -12.03
CA PRO A 232 4.92 -6.17 -12.97
C PRO A 232 4.28 -7.46 -12.48
N LYS A 233 2.96 -7.57 -12.61
CA LYS A 233 2.28 -8.84 -12.40
C LYS A 233 2.75 -9.84 -13.47
N ILE A 234 3.15 -11.02 -13.01
CA ILE A 234 3.34 -12.15 -13.90
C ILE A 234 1.93 -12.62 -14.27
N ASP A 235 1.45 -12.22 -15.45
CA ASP A 235 0.33 -12.92 -16.07
C ASP A 235 0.73 -14.39 -16.22
N ALA A 236 -0.22 -15.31 -16.08
CA ALA A 236 -0.01 -16.76 -16.05
C ALA A 236 0.64 -17.38 -17.31
N ASP A 237 1.16 -16.56 -18.23
CA ASP A 237 1.76 -16.91 -19.51
C ASP A 237 3.24 -16.46 -19.59
N LEU A 238 4.05 -16.70 -18.56
CA LEU A 238 5.50 -16.77 -18.81
C LEU A 238 5.80 -18.11 -19.50
N PRO A 239 6.58 -18.11 -20.60
CA PRO A 239 7.00 -19.35 -21.24
C PRO A 239 7.78 -20.19 -20.22
N GLU A 240 7.47 -21.49 -20.15
CA GLU A 240 8.29 -22.46 -19.40
C GLU A 240 9.76 -22.23 -19.74
N GLU A 241 10.63 -22.24 -18.72
CA GLU A 241 12.07 -22.15 -18.91
C GLU A 241 12.48 -23.12 -20.04
N PRO A 242 13.33 -22.68 -20.99
CA PRO A 242 13.82 -23.62 -21.99
C PRO A 242 14.53 -24.74 -21.25
N ALA A 243 14.00 -25.96 -21.39
CA ALA A 243 14.58 -27.16 -20.83
C ALA A 243 16.09 -27.15 -21.12
N GLU A 244 16.89 -27.30 -20.06
CA GLU A 244 18.33 -27.47 -20.19
C GLU A 244 18.59 -28.61 -21.19
N GLU A 245 19.15 -28.28 -22.35
CA GLU A 245 19.62 -29.28 -23.31
C GLU A 245 20.87 -29.95 -22.71
N GLU A 246 20.78 -31.27 -22.51
CA GLU A 246 21.86 -32.19 -22.09
C GLU A 246 23.08 -32.16 -23.02
#